data_AF-A0A2W0BZT7-F1
#
_entry.id   AF-A0A2W0BZT7-F1
#
_cell.length_a   1.000
_cell.length_b   1.000
_cell.length_c   1.000
_cell.angle_alpha   90.00
_cell.angle_beta   90.00
_cell.angle_gamma   90.00
#
_symmetry.space_group_name_H-M   'P 1'
#
loop_
_entity.id
_entity.type
_entity.pdbx_description
1 polymer ?
#
loop_
_entity_poly.entity_id
_entity_poly.type
_entity_poly.pdbx_seq_one_letter_code
_entity_poly.pdbx_strand_id
1 'polypeptide(L)' 'MTATALRQAIDSGKPFRLRSGDGAVIDVPTRDHAFVNPTGRLVVVFTDDDGARVLDVALVTAIDYDKAPEDLSGNGGR' A
#
# COMPACT_ATOMS: atom_id res chain seq x y z
N MET A 1 9.09 -8.29 -4.07
CA MET A 1 7.61 -8.40 -3.94
C MET A 1 7.03 -9.17 -5.13
N THR A 2 5.78 -9.65 -5.08
CA THR A 2 5.07 -10.24 -6.25
C THR A 2 3.91 -9.35 -6.70
N ALA A 3 3.57 -9.43 -8.00
CA ALA A 3 2.42 -8.71 -8.56
C ALA A 3 1.10 -9.14 -7.90
N THR A 4 0.97 -10.42 -7.57
CA THR A 4 -0.22 -10.98 -6.90
C THR A 4 -0.42 -10.37 -5.51
N ALA A 5 0.65 -10.26 -4.71
CA ALA A 5 0.57 -9.66 -3.38
C ALA A 5 0.14 -8.18 -3.44
N LEU A 6 0.66 -7.43 -4.42
CA LEU A 6 0.27 -6.03 -4.64
C LEU A 6 -1.19 -5.92 -5.07
N ARG A 7 -1.65 -6.76 -6.00
CA ARG A 7 -3.07 -6.78 -6.40
C ARG A 7 -3.98 -7.09 -5.22
N GLN A 8 -3.62 -8.07 -4.39
CA GLN A 8 -4.37 -8.38 -3.17
C GLN A 8 -4.42 -7.21 -2.18
N ALA A 9 -3.32 -6.49 -1.99
CA ALA A 9 -3.30 -5.30 -1.14
C ALA A 9 -4.23 -4.19 -1.68
N ILE A 10 -4.14 -3.90 -2.98
CA ILE A 10 -4.98 -2.91 -3.67
C ILE A 10 -6.46 -3.32 -3.58
N ASP A 11 -6.78 -4.57 -3.92
CA ASP A 11 -8.14 -5.10 -3.92
C ASP A 11 -8.73 -5.20 -2.51
N SER A 12 -7.89 -5.24 -1.46
CA SER A 12 -8.37 -5.20 -0.07
C SER A 12 -9.06 -3.88 0.29
N GLY A 13 -8.73 -2.79 -0.42
CA GLY A 13 -9.24 -1.45 -0.16
C GLY A 13 -8.81 -0.85 1.18
N LYS A 14 -7.98 -1.54 1.97
CA LYS A 14 -7.42 -1.02 3.22
C LYS A 14 -6.26 -0.08 2.92
N PRO A 15 -6.06 0.99 3.70
CA PRO A 15 -4.85 1.80 3.60
C PRO A 15 -3.59 0.96 3.83
N PHE A 16 -2.57 1.17 3.00
CA PHE A 16 -1.26 0.55 3.16
C PHE A 16 -0.16 1.48 2.64
N ARG A 17 1.10 1.17 2.96
CA ARG A 17 2.28 1.84 2.41
C ARG A 17 3.14 0.87 1.64
N LEU A 18 3.67 1.32 0.51
CA LEU A 18 4.71 0.61 -0.23
C LEU A 18 6.08 1.11 0.22
N ARG A 19 6.98 0.16 0.50
CA ARG A 19 8.40 0.45 0.67
C ARG A 19 9.18 -0.01 -0.54
N SER A 20 10.02 0.87 -1.07
CA SER A 20 10.91 0.61 -2.19
C SER A 20 12.34 0.30 -1.69
N GLY A 21 13.13 -0.38 -2.52
CA GLY A 21 14.52 -0.75 -2.21
C GLY A 21 15.48 0.42 -2.09
N ASP A 22 15.12 1.58 -2.64
CA ASP A 22 15.81 2.87 -2.45
C ASP A 22 15.46 3.55 -1.12
N GLY A 23 14.58 2.95 -0.31
CA GLY A 23 14.12 3.48 0.96
C GLY A 23 12.91 4.40 0.87
N ALA A 24 12.38 4.66 -0.32
CA ALA A 24 11.16 5.45 -0.46
C ALA A 24 9.95 4.74 0.17
N VAL A 25 9.09 5.53 0.83
CA VAL A 25 7.80 5.09 1.35
C VAL A 25 6.71 5.87 0.63
N ILE A 26 5.68 5.15 0.18
CA ILE A 26 4.59 5.71 -0.63
C ILE A 26 3.27 5.25 -0.03
N ASP A 27 2.43 6.20 0.35
CA ASP A 27 1.10 5.92 0.89
C ASP A 27 0.13 5.52 -0.23
N VAL A 28 -0.70 4.53 0.05
CA VAL A 28 -1.85 4.11 -0.77
C VAL A 28 -3.09 4.14 0.12
N PRO A 29 -3.77 5.30 0.22
CA PRO A 29 -4.91 5.48 1.12
C PRO A 29 -6.11 4.60 0.77
N THR A 30 -6.40 4.48 -0.53
CA THR A 30 -7.56 3.74 -1.05
C THR A 30 -7.21 2.98 -2.33
N ARG A 31 -8.09 2.05 -2.73
CA ARG A 31 -7.88 1.15 -3.88
C ARG A 31 -7.58 1.86 -5.20
N ASP A 32 -8.20 2.99 -5.44
CA ASP A 32 -8.07 3.80 -6.65
C ASP A 32 -6.72 4.52 -6.76
N HIS A 33 -5.96 4.63 -5.66
CA HIS A 33 -4.64 5.27 -5.68
C HIS A 33 -3.57 4.40 -6.32
N ALA A 34 -3.80 3.11 -6.54
CA ALA A 34 -2.80 2.26 -7.15
C ALA A 34 -3.36 1.18 -8.06
N PHE A 35 -2.61 0.86 -9.11
CA PHE A 35 -2.88 -0.33 -9.92
C PHE A 35 -1.59 -1.00 -10.34
N VAL A 36 -1.66 -2.33 -10.51
CA VAL A 36 -0.60 -3.10 -11.14
C VAL A 36 -0.90 -3.19 -12.62
N ASN A 37 0.07 -2.85 -13.47
CA ASN A 37 -0.12 -2.90 -14.91
C ASN A 37 -0.46 -4.34 -15.38
N PRO A 38 -1.01 -4.51 -16.60
CA PRO A 38 -1.45 -5.83 -17.08
C PRO A 38 -0.34 -6.90 -17.04
N THR A 39 0.91 -6.49 -17.34
CA THR A 39 2.07 -7.39 -17.30
C THR A 39 2.48 -7.84 -15.90
N GLY A 40 2.03 -7.15 -14.84
CA GLY A 40 2.45 -7.42 -13.47
C GLY A 40 3.81 -6.85 -13.09
N ARG A 41 4.53 -6.22 -14.02
CA ARG A 41 5.90 -5.74 -13.80
C ARG A 41 5.94 -4.38 -13.11
N LEU A 42 4.94 -3.54 -13.32
CA LEU A 42 4.90 -2.18 -12.78
C LEU A 42 3.71 -2.01 -11.85
N VAL A 43 3.95 -1.30 -10.75
CA VAL A 43 2.89 -0.69 -9.94
C VAL A 43 2.93 0.81 -10.16
N VAL A 44 1.76 1.38 -10.41
CA VAL A 44 1.55 2.83 -10.54
C VAL A 44 0.79 3.27 -9.29
N VAL A 45 1.31 4.31 -8.63
CA VAL A 45 0.66 4.94 -7.46
C VAL A 45 0.41 6.40 -7.78
N PHE A 46 -0.85 6.82 -7.74
CA PHE A 46 -1.26 8.21 -7.85
C PHE A 46 -0.99 8.94 -6.55
N THR A 47 -0.49 10.17 -6.68
CA THR A 47 -0.15 11.05 -5.56
C THR A 47 -1.07 12.25 -5.55
N ASP A 48 -1.31 12.84 -4.38
CA ASP A 48 -2.24 13.97 -4.22
C ASP A 48 -1.89 15.22 -5.06
N ASP A 49 -0.62 15.37 -5.48
CA ASP A 49 -0.16 16.47 -6.35
C ASP A 49 -0.48 16.26 -7.85
N ASP A 50 -1.59 15.58 -8.18
CA ASP A 50 -1.97 15.15 -9.54
C ASP A 50 -0.90 14.33 -10.30
N GLY A 51 0.08 13.82 -9.55
CA GLY A 51 1.22 13.06 -10.05
C GLY A 51 1.02 11.55 -9.99
N ALA A 52 1.97 10.82 -10.56
CA ALA A 52 2.07 9.38 -10.39
C ALA A 52 3.51 8.94 -10.21
N ARG A 53 3.72 7.96 -9.33
CA ARG A 53 4.98 7.21 -9.21
C ARG A 53 4.82 5.85 -9.84
N VAL A 54 5.79 5.47 -10.67
CA VAL A 54 5.84 4.15 -11.32
C VAL A 54 7.04 3.40 -10.78
N LEU A 55 6.80 2.22 -10.21
CA LEU A 55 7.84 1.38 -9.64
C LEU A 55 7.83 0.01 -10.30
N ASP A 56 9.03 -0.54 -10.52
CA ASP A 56 9.14 -1.97 -10.81
C ASP A 56 8.75 -2.75 -9.55
N VAL A 57 7.86 -3.73 -9.71
CA VAL A 57 7.40 -4.59 -8.61
C VAL A 57 8.56 -5.32 -7.94
N ALA A 58 9.64 -5.60 -8.66
CA ALA A 58 10.84 -6.20 -8.10
C ALA A 58 11.55 -5.29 -7.08
N LEU A 59 11.38 -3.97 -7.19
CA LEU A 59 11.98 -2.98 -6.26
C LEU A 59 11.13 -2.73 -5.02
N VAL A 60 9.87 -3.18 -5.01
CA VAL A 60 9.05 -3.12 -3.81
C VAL A 60 9.55 -4.18 -2.83
N THR A 61 9.90 -3.75 -1.63
CA THR A 61 10.47 -4.57 -0.56
C THR A 61 9.44 -4.92 0.51
N ALA A 62 8.45 -4.05 0.77
CA ALA A 62 7.41 -4.30 1.77
C ALA A 62 6.06 -3.66 1.40
N ILE A 63 4.98 -4.24 1.96
CA ILE A 63 3.64 -3.67 2.05
C ILE A 63 3.33 -3.56 3.55
N ASP A 64 3.28 -2.34 4.07
CA ASP A 64 3.02 -2.06 5.47
C ASP A 64 1.54 -1.68 5.64
N TYR A 65 0.80 -2.42 6.47
CA TYR A 65 -0.57 -2.06 6.85
C TYR A 65 -0.54 -1.32 8.18
N ASP A 66 -1.28 -0.22 8.28
CA ASP A 66 -1.44 0.44 9.59
C ASP A 66 -2.17 -0.49 10.55
N LYS A 67 -1.64 -0.62 11.78
CA LYS A 67 -2.35 -1.30 12.87
C LYS A 67 -3.59 -0.48 13.17
N ALA A 68 -4.79 -1.08 13.08
CA ALA A 68 -5.98 -0.44 13.60
C ALA A 68 -5.70 -0.05 15.07
N PRO A 69 -6.04 1.18 15.50
CA PRO A 69 -5.84 1.55 16.90
C PRO A 69 -6.56 0.51 17.76
N GLU A 70 -5.82 -0.11 18.69
CA GLU A 70 -6.42 -0.98 19.71
C GLU A 70 -7.41 -0.10 20.46
N ASP A 71 -8.69 -0.40 20.32
CA ASP A 71 -9.76 0.28 21.02
C ASP A 71 -9.53 0.05 22.53
N LEU A 72 -8.98 1.05 23.22
CA LEU A 72 -8.74 1.03 24.67
C LEU A 72 -10.06 1.13 25.47
N SER A 73 -11.21 0.97 24.82
CA SER A 73 -12.54 0.97 25.44
C SER A 73 -12.85 -0.39 26.07
N GLY A 74 -12.09 -0.75 27.10
CA GLY A 74 -12.29 -1.98 27.84
C GLY A 74 -11.56 -1.96 29.16
N ASN A 75 -12.22 -1.42 30.20
CA ASN A 75 -12.25 -1.94 31.59
C ASN A 75 -12.22 -0.82 32.64
N GLY A 76 -13.38 -0.18 32.86
CA GLY A 76 -13.65 0.71 34.00
C GLY A 76 -14.72 0.17 34.94
N GLY A 77 -14.90 -1.15 35.01
CA GLY A 77 -15.90 -1.78 35.87
C GLY A 77 -15.25 -2.57 37.00
N ARG A 78 -15.09 -1.93 38.16
CA ARG A 78 -15.19 -2.54 39.50
C ARG A 78 -15.39 -1.46 40.55
#